data_AF-A0A6M0Q3J5-F1
#
_entry.id   AF-A0A6M0Q3J5-F1
#
_cell.length_a   1.000
_cell.length_b   1.000
_cell.length_c   1.000
_cell.angle_alpha   90.00
_cell.angle_beta   90.00
_cell.angle_gamma   90.00
#
_symmetry.space_group_name_H-M   'P 1'
#
loop_
_entity.id
_entity.type
_entity.pdbx_description
1 polymer ?
#
loop_
_entity_poly.entity_id
_entity_poly.type
_entity_poly.pdbx_seq_one_letter_code
_entity_poly.pdbx_strand_id
1 'polypeptide(L)'
;MEEKLTNLRKAMNSTTHKGTHFTEIQKIKIRKALHGEGKIESIKLKRYLVYVMTPVTIVLAAIMLTFELTNSPVNPSPSQGGIHSVITEQNWEPRDQFVKDGKVLFSIYPDPALTAKKSYGYMLSFSEPFETYEGKTLAIYATHKETGLQQTAVPPQTITEPSPGYDSLERFVFFTSVPISGEWKFKVVLDGEAYGDVILYIQEKPEVEHRLMDPNLDLVDYEFTELALELKNKGVEHKLPSKLPVQIINYEIVEGDTNNPHTPKDISINLNGKDGVLFTVRSGKTDPEMASGIHGNNKEEEISVSGHEGTYLEGNIMKWTEGNTFYMFTSNEKLSKETMIKIGESFK
;
A
#
# COMPACT_ATOMS: atom_id res chain seq x y z
N MET A 1 19.83 -31.16 -19.51
CA MET A 1 19.17 -29.86 -19.26
C MET A 1 17.65 -30.00 -19.22
N GLU A 2 17.06 -30.81 -20.11
CA GLU A 2 15.61 -31.11 -20.11
C GLU A 2 15.08 -31.66 -18.80
N GLU A 3 15.78 -32.60 -18.16
CA GLU A 3 15.33 -33.19 -16.88
C GLU A 3 15.14 -32.14 -15.77
N LYS A 4 16.01 -31.13 -15.72
CA LYS A 4 15.90 -30.00 -14.77
C LYS A 4 14.70 -29.11 -15.10
N LEU A 5 14.42 -28.88 -16.39
CA LEU A 5 13.24 -28.12 -16.86
C LEU A 5 11.94 -28.86 -16.55
N THR A 6 11.93 -30.19 -16.69
CA THR A 6 10.76 -31.02 -16.39
C THR A 6 10.47 -31.04 -14.89
N ASN A 7 11.50 -31.16 -14.04
CA ASN A 7 11.36 -31.10 -12.59
C ASN A 7 10.90 -29.70 -12.11
N LEU A 8 11.40 -28.62 -12.72
CA LEU A 8 10.96 -27.26 -12.41
C LEU A 8 9.48 -27.04 -12.79
N ARG A 9 9.06 -27.49 -13.98
CA ARG A 9 7.65 -27.45 -14.39
C ARG A 9 6.76 -28.22 -13.42
N LYS A 10 7.21 -29.41 -12.99
CA LYS A 10 6.46 -30.25 -12.06
C LYS A 10 6.32 -29.59 -10.69
N ALA A 11 7.39 -28.98 -10.19
CA ALA A 11 7.40 -28.22 -8.93
C ALA A 11 6.52 -26.96 -8.99
N MET A 12 6.55 -26.21 -10.10
CA MET A 12 5.67 -25.06 -10.32
C MET A 12 4.19 -25.46 -10.42
N ASN A 13 3.90 -26.65 -10.96
CA ASN A 13 2.54 -27.16 -11.10
C ASN A 13 2.00 -27.84 -9.82
N SER A 14 2.85 -28.17 -8.86
CA SER A 14 2.49 -28.89 -7.63
C SER A 14 2.30 -28.01 -6.40
N THR A 15 2.48 -26.68 -6.50
CA THR A 15 2.17 -25.79 -5.38
C THR A 15 0.66 -25.60 -5.24
N THR A 16 0.20 -25.42 -4.00
CA THR A 16 -1.22 -25.24 -3.64
C THR A 16 -1.82 -23.90 -4.10
N HIS A 17 -1.06 -23.09 -4.84
CA HIS A 17 -1.46 -21.77 -5.33
C HIS A 17 -1.51 -21.76 -6.87
N LYS A 18 -2.55 -22.37 -7.45
CA LYS A 18 -2.83 -22.30 -8.89
C LYS A 18 -3.50 -20.97 -9.24
N GLY A 19 -2.78 -20.08 -9.93
CA GLY A 19 -3.29 -18.78 -10.40
C GLY A 19 -2.26 -17.99 -11.20
N THR A 20 -2.73 -17.01 -11.99
CA THR A 20 -1.98 -16.11 -12.89
C THR A 20 -1.10 -15.11 -12.14
N HIS A 21 -0.13 -15.59 -11.34
CA HIS A 21 0.67 -14.68 -10.49
C HIS A 21 1.96 -14.16 -11.12
N PHE A 22 2.39 -14.68 -12.26
CA PHE A 22 3.55 -14.12 -12.96
C PHE A 22 3.09 -13.17 -14.04
N THR A 23 3.31 -11.87 -13.82
CA THR A 23 3.23 -10.88 -14.89
C THR A 23 4.23 -11.25 -15.99
N GLU A 24 4.00 -10.84 -17.25
CA GLU A 24 4.96 -11.11 -18.33
C GLU A 24 6.37 -10.57 -18.00
N ILE A 25 6.45 -9.49 -17.23
CA ILE A 25 7.71 -8.92 -16.73
C ILE A 25 8.45 -9.92 -15.80
N GLN A 26 7.73 -10.57 -14.88
CA GLN A 26 8.32 -11.59 -14.00
C GLN A 26 8.73 -12.84 -14.77
N LYS A 27 7.95 -13.26 -15.77
CA LYS A 27 8.32 -14.36 -16.68
C LYS A 27 9.60 -14.05 -17.46
N ILE A 28 9.78 -12.82 -17.93
CA ILE A 28 11.01 -12.36 -18.62
C ILE A 28 12.22 -12.39 -17.67
N LYS A 29 12.06 -11.93 -16.42
CA LYS A 29 13.14 -11.99 -15.42
C LYS A 29 13.56 -13.43 -15.10
N ILE A 30 12.60 -14.35 -14.99
CA ILE A 30 12.87 -15.79 -14.77
C ILE A 30 13.58 -16.40 -15.99
N ARG A 31 13.12 -16.09 -17.22
CA ARG A 31 13.80 -16.56 -18.44
C ARG A 31 15.24 -16.05 -18.53
N LYS A 32 15.50 -14.78 -18.19
CA LYS A 32 16.86 -14.22 -18.13
C LYS A 32 17.74 -14.91 -17.08
N ALA A 33 17.19 -15.22 -15.90
CA ALA A 33 17.93 -15.94 -14.86
C ALA A 33 18.26 -17.39 -15.25
N LEU A 34 17.38 -18.07 -16.01
CA LEU A 34 17.58 -19.45 -16.46
C LEU A 34 18.59 -19.59 -17.61
N HIS A 35 18.74 -18.58 -18.46
CA HIS A 35 19.63 -18.64 -19.63
C HIS A 35 21.09 -18.25 -19.34
N GLY A 36 21.46 -17.98 -18.08
CA GLY A 36 22.86 -18.05 -17.65
C GLY A 36 23.86 -17.11 -18.33
N GLU A 37 23.43 -16.04 -19.00
CA GLU A 37 24.32 -15.01 -19.57
C GLU A 37 24.62 -13.91 -18.55
N GLY A 38 25.17 -14.34 -17.41
CA GLY A 38 25.58 -13.45 -16.33
C GLY A 38 26.60 -14.13 -15.45
N LYS A 39 27.72 -14.58 -16.04
CA LYS A 39 28.94 -14.84 -15.25
C LYS A 39 29.37 -13.50 -14.65
N ILE A 40 28.89 -13.21 -13.45
CA ILE A 40 29.54 -12.24 -12.58
C ILE A 40 30.90 -12.85 -12.28
N GLU A 41 31.94 -12.34 -12.96
CA GLU A 41 33.30 -12.68 -12.67
C GLU A 41 33.53 -12.42 -11.18
N SER A 42 33.78 -13.49 -10.42
CA SER A 42 34.19 -13.41 -9.03
C SER A 42 35.44 -12.53 -8.98
N ILE A 43 35.29 -11.30 -8.49
CA ILE A 43 36.40 -10.38 -8.29
C ILE A 43 37.37 -11.09 -7.35
N LYS A 44 38.50 -11.55 -7.89
CA LYS A 44 39.60 -12.13 -7.11
C LYS A 44 40.13 -11.02 -6.21
N LEU A 45 39.59 -10.96 -5.00
CA LEU A 45 40.02 -10.01 -3.98
C LEU A 45 41.52 -10.26 -3.74
N LYS A 46 42.36 -9.34 -4.21
CA LYS A 46 43.81 -9.44 -4.09
C LYS A 46 44.14 -9.46 -2.60
N ARG A 47 44.95 -10.44 -2.17
CA ARG A 47 45.39 -10.65 -0.77
C ARG A 47 45.93 -9.37 -0.10
N TYR A 48 46.35 -8.38 -0.87
CA TYR A 48 46.74 -7.04 -0.41
C TYR A 48 45.64 -6.30 0.38
N LEU A 49 44.35 -6.49 0.05
CA LEU A 49 43.24 -5.77 0.71
C LEU A 49 43.07 -6.23 2.17
N VAL A 50 43.42 -7.47 2.49
CA VAL A 50 43.42 -7.99 3.87
C VAL A 50 44.50 -7.31 4.73
N TYR A 51 45.65 -6.97 4.14
CA TYR A 51 46.75 -6.31 4.86
C TYR A 51 46.52 -4.81 5.12
N VAL A 52 45.66 -4.15 4.33
CA VAL A 52 45.31 -2.74 4.54
C VAL A 52 44.20 -2.56 5.58
N MET A 53 43.30 -3.54 5.72
CA MET A 53 42.13 -3.43 6.62
C MET A 53 42.46 -3.79 8.09
N THR A 54 43.50 -4.59 8.35
CA THR A 54 43.91 -4.97 9.71
C THR A 54 44.42 -3.81 10.58
N PRO A 55 45.27 -2.89 10.12
CA PRO A 55 45.68 -1.76 10.97
C PRO A 55 44.52 -0.79 11.25
N VAL A 56 43.60 -0.61 10.30
CA VAL A 56 42.41 0.26 10.47
C VAL A 56 41.49 -0.25 11.58
N THR A 57 41.28 -1.56 11.66
CA THR A 57 40.45 -2.18 12.71
C THR A 57 41.10 -2.08 14.10
N ILE A 58 42.42 -2.20 14.20
CA ILE A 58 43.15 -2.03 15.47
C ILE A 58 43.04 -0.57 15.97
N VAL A 59 43.14 0.42 15.09
CA VAL A 59 43.01 1.84 15.46
C VAL A 59 41.59 2.16 15.91
N LEU A 60 40.56 1.64 15.23
CA LEU A 60 39.16 1.82 15.63
C LEU A 60 38.86 1.20 17.00
N ALA A 61 39.40 0.01 17.29
CA ALA A 61 39.24 -0.63 18.59
C ALA A 61 39.93 0.16 19.72
N ALA A 62 41.11 0.74 19.46
CA ALA A 62 41.80 1.59 20.44
C ALA A 62 41.02 2.87 20.77
N ILE A 63 40.38 3.49 19.77
CA ILE A 63 39.55 4.69 19.96
C ILE A 63 38.32 4.36 20.83
N MET A 64 37.64 3.25 20.56
CA MET A 64 36.49 2.79 21.37
C MET A 64 36.88 2.57 22.83
N LEU A 65 38.04 1.94 23.09
CA LEU A 65 38.52 1.68 24.45
C LEU A 65 38.84 2.97 25.22
N THR A 66 39.33 4.01 24.54
CA THR A 66 39.58 5.31 25.18
C THR A 66 38.29 6.06 25.53
N PHE A 67 37.21 5.86 24.78
CA PHE A 67 35.93 6.54 25.01
C PHE A 67 35.19 5.98 26.24
N GLU A 68 35.31 4.69 26.51
CA GLU A 68 34.74 4.07 27.73
C GLU A 68 35.49 4.49 29.01
N LEU A 69 36.80 4.72 28.94
CA LEU A 69 37.59 5.11 30.12
C LEU A 69 37.36 6.56 30.54
N THR A 70 37.05 7.47 29.62
CA THR A 70 36.83 8.89 29.94
C THR A 70 35.38 9.23 30.33
N ASN A 71 34.41 8.36 30.01
CA ASN A 71 33.00 8.60 30.30
C ASN A 71 32.49 7.85 31.54
N SER A 72 33.36 7.53 32.50
CA SER A 72 32.91 7.03 33.81
C SER A 72 32.02 8.08 34.49
N PRO A 73 30.74 7.79 34.76
CA PRO A 73 29.85 8.72 35.42
C PRO A 73 30.36 8.99 36.84
N VAL A 74 30.64 10.26 37.12
CA VAL A 74 30.88 10.75 38.48
C VAL A 74 29.63 10.44 39.30
N ASN A 75 29.73 9.51 40.25
CA ASN A 75 28.67 9.21 41.22
C ASN A 75 28.33 10.49 42.02
N PRO A 76 27.11 11.06 41.89
CA PRO A 76 26.63 12.03 42.84
C PRO A 76 26.09 11.31 44.08
N SER A 77 26.51 11.80 45.25
CA SER A 77 26.01 11.41 46.57
C SER A 77 24.47 11.38 46.67
N PRO A 78 23.91 10.58 47.59
CA PRO A 78 22.48 10.48 47.77
C PRO A 78 21.96 11.67 48.59
N SER A 79 21.25 12.60 47.94
CA SER A 79 20.39 13.56 48.64
C SER A 79 18.94 13.40 48.20
N GLN A 80 18.12 13.08 49.20
CA GLN A 80 16.68 12.89 49.24
C GLN A 80 15.85 13.85 48.37
N GLY A 81 14.80 13.28 47.76
CA GLY A 81 13.45 13.86 47.81
C GLY A 81 13.17 15.01 46.85
N GLY A 82 12.88 14.69 45.59
CA GLY A 82 12.26 15.63 44.66
C GLY A 82 11.85 14.94 43.38
N ILE A 83 10.55 14.71 43.22
CA ILE A 83 9.93 14.32 41.95
C ILE A 83 10.05 15.52 41.01
N HIS A 84 11.21 15.61 40.35
CA HIS A 84 11.35 16.34 39.11
C HIS A 84 11.83 15.31 38.11
N SER A 85 10.88 14.71 37.39
CA SER A 85 11.15 14.12 36.08
C SER A 85 11.78 15.23 35.24
N VAL A 86 13.11 15.23 35.16
CA VAL A 86 13.86 16.03 34.21
C VAL A 86 13.25 15.71 32.86
N ILE A 87 12.54 16.69 32.31
CA ILE A 87 12.11 16.69 30.92
C ILE A 87 13.42 16.77 30.13
N THR A 88 14.03 15.61 29.91
CA THR A 88 15.13 15.45 28.98
C THR A 88 14.61 15.98 27.65
N GLU A 89 15.38 16.87 27.03
CA GLU A 89 15.06 17.52 25.75
C GLU A 89 14.34 16.54 24.83
N GLN A 90 13.14 16.89 24.39
CA GLN A 90 12.30 16.01 23.58
C GLN A 90 13.02 15.73 22.27
N ASN A 91 13.75 14.62 22.20
CA ASN A 91 14.34 14.17 20.95
C ASN A 91 13.19 13.79 20.00
N TRP A 92 12.99 14.62 18.97
CA TRP A 92 11.98 14.46 17.92
C TRP A 92 12.49 13.70 16.70
N GLU A 93 13.68 13.10 16.76
CA GLU A 93 14.20 12.28 15.66
C GLU A 93 13.29 11.06 15.40
N PRO A 94 12.92 10.83 14.12
CA PRO A 94 12.15 9.66 13.72
C PRO A 94 12.79 8.36 14.22
N ARG A 95 11.98 7.55 14.89
CA ARG A 95 12.34 6.24 15.42
C ARG A 95 11.09 5.37 15.49
N ASP A 96 11.21 4.15 15.00
CA ASP A 96 10.18 3.12 15.03
C ASP A 96 10.33 2.18 16.25
N GLN A 97 11.34 2.40 17.09
CA GLN A 97 11.64 1.57 18.25
C GLN A 97 11.81 2.42 19.51
N PHE A 98 11.32 1.91 20.63
CA PHE A 98 11.63 2.44 21.95
C PHE A 98 12.66 1.53 22.63
N VAL A 99 13.83 2.10 22.93
CA VAL A 99 14.96 1.39 23.55
C VAL A 99 15.19 1.97 24.94
N LYS A 100 15.27 1.10 25.94
CA LYS A 100 15.61 1.46 27.33
C LYS A 100 16.68 0.50 27.83
N ASP A 101 17.74 1.03 28.42
CA ASP A 101 18.86 0.25 28.95
C ASP A 101 19.48 -0.72 27.92
N GLY A 102 19.54 -0.29 26.65
CA GLY A 102 20.05 -1.11 25.53
C GLY A 102 19.10 -2.22 25.05
N LYS A 103 17.91 -2.35 25.63
CA LYS A 103 16.89 -3.32 25.23
C LYS A 103 15.74 -2.63 24.49
N VAL A 104 15.36 -3.16 23.33
CA VAL A 104 14.13 -2.73 22.64
C VAL A 104 12.94 -3.22 23.46
N LEU A 105 12.11 -2.29 23.96
CA LEU A 105 10.90 -2.62 24.72
C LEU A 105 9.67 -2.79 23.82
N PHE A 106 9.58 -1.99 22.78
CA PHE A 106 8.60 -2.19 21.72
C PHE A 106 9.04 -1.54 20.40
N SER A 107 8.42 -1.97 19.31
CA SER A 107 8.58 -1.39 17.96
C SER A 107 7.22 -1.17 17.31
N ILE A 108 7.10 -0.17 16.44
CA ILE A 108 5.88 0.12 15.66
C ILE A 108 6.15 -0.11 14.17
N TYR A 109 5.21 -0.79 13.51
CA TYR A 109 5.24 -1.06 12.08
C TYR A 109 4.00 -0.44 11.43
N PRO A 110 4.11 0.77 10.86
CA PRO A 110 3.01 1.38 10.12
C PRO A 110 2.83 0.72 8.74
N ASP A 111 1.67 0.98 8.12
CA ASP A 111 1.47 0.71 6.70
C ASP A 111 2.52 1.45 5.84
N PRO A 112 3.19 0.80 4.87
CA PRO A 112 4.16 1.47 3.99
C PRO A 112 3.58 2.64 3.19
N ALA A 113 2.27 2.66 2.95
CA ALA A 113 1.55 3.73 2.27
C ALA A 113 0.98 4.78 3.25
N LEU A 114 1.50 4.85 4.48
CA LEU A 114 0.99 5.75 5.52
C LEU A 114 0.99 7.22 5.07
N THR A 115 -0.20 7.81 5.07
CA THR A 115 -0.43 9.22 4.74
C THR A 115 -1.41 9.86 5.72
N ALA A 116 -1.35 11.18 5.88
CA ALA A 116 -2.34 11.93 6.63
C ALA A 116 -3.77 11.77 6.07
N LYS A 117 -4.78 12.09 6.87
CA LYS A 117 -6.22 12.13 6.55
C LYS A 117 -6.86 10.80 6.14
N LYS A 118 -6.14 9.68 6.24
CA LYS A 118 -6.67 8.33 6.01
C LYS A 118 -6.35 7.43 7.20
N SER A 119 -7.28 6.54 7.53
CA SER A 119 -7.08 5.55 8.58
C SER A 119 -6.18 4.43 8.06
N TYR A 120 -5.15 4.09 8.84
CA TYR A 120 -4.22 3.00 8.55
C TYR A 120 -4.10 2.07 9.75
N GLY A 121 -3.74 0.82 9.46
CA GLY A 121 -3.37 -0.16 10.48
C GLY A 121 -1.93 0.07 10.93
N TYR A 122 -1.71 -0.05 12.24
CA TYR A 122 -0.40 -0.03 12.88
C TYR A 122 -0.25 -1.32 13.67
N MET A 123 0.94 -1.92 13.63
CA MET A 123 1.28 -3.07 14.44
C MET A 123 2.37 -2.68 15.45
N LEU A 124 2.06 -2.77 16.74
CA LEU A 124 3.05 -2.70 17.80
C LEU A 124 3.51 -4.11 18.16
N SER A 125 4.82 -4.28 18.29
CA SER A 125 5.46 -5.50 18.78
C SER A 125 6.12 -5.21 20.11
N PHE A 126 5.55 -5.72 21.20
CA PHE A 126 6.13 -5.65 22.54
C PHE A 126 7.10 -6.82 22.77
N SER A 127 8.19 -6.60 23.50
CA SER A 127 9.27 -7.59 23.66
C SER A 127 9.27 -8.33 25.00
N GLU A 128 8.47 -7.90 25.97
CA GLU A 128 8.36 -8.55 27.27
C GLU A 128 7.29 -9.65 27.23
N PRO A 129 7.33 -10.64 28.14
CA PRO A 129 6.32 -11.69 28.19
C PRO A 129 4.94 -11.13 28.59
N PHE A 130 3.87 -11.84 28.24
CA PHE A 130 2.49 -11.38 28.44
C PHE A 130 2.18 -10.98 29.89
N GLU A 131 2.73 -11.71 30.86
CA GLU A 131 2.52 -11.51 32.30
C GLU A 131 2.96 -10.11 32.76
N THR A 132 3.85 -9.44 32.02
CA THR A 132 4.25 -8.05 32.29
C THR A 132 3.12 -7.06 31.98
N TYR A 133 2.21 -7.44 31.08
CA TYR A 133 1.16 -6.60 30.52
C TYR A 133 -0.25 -7.00 30.98
N GLU A 134 -0.43 -8.25 31.40
CA GLU A 134 -1.70 -8.80 31.86
C GLU A 134 -2.32 -7.94 32.98
N GLY A 135 -3.60 -7.59 32.80
CA GLY A 135 -4.37 -6.78 33.74
C GLY A 135 -4.08 -5.29 33.70
N LYS A 136 -3.03 -4.84 32.98
CA LYS A 136 -2.72 -3.41 32.83
C LYS A 136 -3.66 -2.73 31.85
N THR A 137 -3.85 -1.43 32.05
CA THR A 137 -4.62 -0.58 31.14
C THR A 137 -3.69 0.06 30.12
N LEU A 138 -3.80 -0.32 28.85
CA LEU A 138 -3.05 0.25 27.75
C LEU A 138 -3.82 1.39 27.07
N ALA A 139 -3.15 2.51 26.83
CA ALA A 139 -3.63 3.60 25.99
C ALA A 139 -2.51 4.09 25.07
N ILE A 140 -2.87 4.63 23.90
CA ILE A 140 -1.92 5.21 22.96
C ILE A 140 -2.38 6.60 22.57
N TYR A 141 -1.51 7.58 22.76
CA TYR A 141 -1.74 8.97 22.38
C TYR A 141 -0.75 9.40 21.30
N ALA A 142 -1.23 10.11 20.29
CA ALA A 142 -0.38 10.68 19.25
C ALA A 142 -0.30 12.20 19.41
N THR A 143 0.89 12.78 19.28
CA THR A 143 1.12 14.23 19.36
C THR A 143 1.92 14.71 18.15
N HIS A 144 1.41 15.72 17.46
CA HIS A 144 2.10 16.35 16.34
C HIS A 144 3.15 17.34 16.82
N LYS A 145 4.35 17.31 16.22
CA LYS A 145 5.49 18.13 16.65
C LYS A 145 5.23 19.63 16.55
N GLU A 146 4.77 20.10 15.39
CA GLU A 146 4.73 21.54 15.10
C GLU A 146 3.51 22.23 15.70
N THR A 147 2.36 21.56 15.68
CA THR A 147 1.09 22.14 16.12
C THR A 147 0.74 21.80 17.57
N GLY A 148 1.44 20.84 18.17
CA GLY A 148 1.08 20.29 19.49
C GLY A 148 -0.26 19.55 19.51
N LEU A 149 -0.87 19.30 18.35
CA LEU A 149 -2.17 18.62 18.24
C LEU A 149 -2.06 17.22 18.84
N GLN A 150 -2.99 16.89 19.75
CA GLN A 150 -3.06 15.59 20.40
C GLN A 150 -4.31 14.82 19.97
N GLN A 151 -4.17 13.51 19.83
CA GLN A 151 -5.32 12.62 19.62
C GLN A 151 -5.12 11.28 20.34
N THR A 152 -6.23 10.66 20.69
CA THR A 152 -6.27 9.29 21.22
C THR A 152 -6.23 8.32 20.05
N ALA A 153 -5.11 7.61 19.88
CA ALA A 153 -4.95 6.57 18.86
C ALA A 153 -5.58 5.25 19.31
N VAL A 154 -5.42 4.90 20.60
CA VAL A 154 -6.09 3.77 21.25
C VAL A 154 -6.62 4.26 22.60
N PRO A 155 -7.94 4.22 22.83
CA PRO A 155 -8.50 4.57 24.13
C PRO A 155 -8.03 3.57 25.20
N PRO A 156 -8.00 3.97 26.49
CA PRO A 156 -7.62 3.07 27.58
C PRO A 156 -8.41 1.76 27.55
N GLN A 157 -7.71 0.63 27.53
CA GLN A 157 -8.31 -0.70 27.56
C GLN A 157 -7.46 -1.67 28.39
N THR A 158 -8.11 -2.56 29.15
CA THR A 158 -7.43 -3.59 29.92
C THR A 158 -6.91 -4.70 29.00
N ILE A 159 -5.66 -5.08 29.18
CA ILE A 159 -5.05 -6.22 28.47
C ILE A 159 -5.46 -7.50 29.21
N THR A 160 -6.27 -8.34 28.58
CA THR A 160 -6.79 -9.59 29.17
C THR A 160 -6.26 -10.85 28.49
N GLU A 161 -5.71 -10.73 27.29
CA GLU A 161 -5.20 -11.85 26.50
C GLU A 161 -4.00 -11.41 25.65
N PRO A 162 -3.08 -12.35 25.30
CA PRO A 162 -2.00 -12.06 24.39
C PRO A 162 -2.51 -11.81 22.97
N SER A 163 -1.62 -11.38 22.06
CA SER A 163 -1.98 -11.26 20.65
C SER A 163 -2.31 -12.64 20.06
N PRO A 164 -3.35 -12.78 19.22
CA PRO A 164 -3.74 -14.07 18.64
C PRO A 164 -2.59 -14.77 17.91
N GLY A 165 -2.22 -15.96 18.39
CA GLY A 165 -1.13 -16.76 17.84
C GLY A 165 0.27 -16.43 18.37
N TYR A 166 0.37 -15.65 19.44
CA TYR A 166 1.63 -15.24 20.07
C TYR A 166 1.55 -15.40 21.59
N ASP A 167 2.70 -15.54 22.24
CA ASP A 167 2.81 -15.70 23.69
C ASP A 167 2.82 -14.35 24.44
N SER A 168 2.77 -13.22 23.70
CA SER A 168 2.75 -11.86 24.25
C SER A 168 1.98 -10.90 23.33
N LEU A 169 2.14 -9.59 23.54
CA LEU A 169 1.62 -8.52 22.70
C LEU A 169 2.49 -8.25 21.46
N GLU A 170 3.11 -9.28 20.88
CA GLU A 170 3.99 -9.16 19.70
C GLU A 170 3.28 -8.62 18.45
N ARG A 171 1.95 -8.70 18.41
CA ARG A 171 1.10 -8.25 17.30
C ARG A 171 -0.10 -7.46 17.76
N PHE A 172 0.13 -6.45 18.59
CA PHE A 172 -0.94 -5.53 18.98
C PHE A 172 -1.28 -4.60 17.81
N VAL A 173 -2.42 -4.82 17.16
CA VAL A 173 -2.86 -4.04 16.00
C VAL A 173 -3.90 -3.00 16.40
N PHE A 174 -3.76 -1.77 15.90
CA PHE A 174 -4.77 -0.73 16.04
C PHE A 174 -4.90 0.08 14.75
N PHE A 175 -6.05 0.77 14.60
CA PHE A 175 -6.33 1.61 13.45
C PHE A 175 -6.53 3.05 13.90
N THR A 176 -5.86 3.98 13.24
CA THR A 176 -6.07 5.40 13.50
C THR A 176 -5.74 6.23 12.26
N SER A 177 -6.32 7.42 12.17
CA SER A 177 -5.98 8.44 11.18
C SER A 177 -5.36 9.62 11.89
N VAL A 178 -4.29 10.19 11.34
CA VAL A 178 -3.80 11.51 11.77
C VAL A 178 -4.31 12.59 10.81
N PRO A 179 -4.69 13.79 11.27
CA PRO A 179 -5.32 14.79 10.41
C PRO A 179 -4.35 15.59 9.54
N ILE A 180 -3.07 15.65 9.91
CA ILE A 180 -2.03 16.44 9.22
C ILE A 180 -0.74 15.64 9.08
N SER A 181 0.04 15.93 8.04
CA SER A 181 1.36 15.36 7.83
C SER A 181 2.41 15.93 8.79
N GLY A 182 3.57 15.28 8.86
CA GLY A 182 4.70 15.68 9.67
C GLY A 182 5.13 14.62 10.68
N GLU A 183 5.93 15.04 11.66
CA GLU A 183 6.43 14.17 12.72
C GLU A 183 5.38 14.01 13.84
N TRP A 184 5.04 12.75 14.12
CA TRP A 184 4.08 12.37 15.14
C TRP A 184 4.72 11.46 16.18
N LYS A 185 4.61 11.85 17.45
CA LYS A 185 5.03 11.03 18.59
C LYS A 185 3.86 10.19 19.08
N PHE A 186 4.00 8.86 19.01
CA PHE A 186 3.06 7.91 19.57
C PHE A 186 3.57 7.45 20.93
N LYS A 187 2.88 7.87 21.98
CA LYS A 187 3.19 7.54 23.38
C LYS A 187 2.31 6.38 23.84
N VAL A 188 2.95 5.31 24.26
CA VAL A 188 2.31 4.16 24.91
C VAL A 188 2.24 4.43 26.41
N VAL A 189 1.05 4.28 26.99
CA VAL A 189 0.77 4.50 28.40
C VAL A 189 0.21 3.21 28.99
N LEU A 190 0.77 2.76 30.11
CA LEU A 190 0.31 1.59 30.87
C LEU A 190 -0.10 2.05 32.28
N ASP A 191 -1.33 1.74 32.70
CA ASP A 191 -1.90 2.14 33.99
C ASP A 191 -1.83 3.65 34.28
N GLY A 192 -1.91 4.46 33.22
CA GLY A 192 -1.78 5.92 33.31
C GLY A 192 -0.34 6.44 33.34
N GLU A 193 0.66 5.56 33.42
CA GLU A 193 2.08 5.91 33.41
C GLU A 193 2.69 5.77 32.00
N ALA A 194 3.60 6.67 31.64
CA ALA A 194 4.28 6.62 30.34
C ALA A 194 5.22 5.41 30.28
N TYR A 195 4.92 4.46 29.40
CA TYR A 195 5.74 3.27 29.18
C TYR A 195 6.89 3.55 28.19
N GLY A 196 6.60 4.29 27.12
CA GLY A 196 7.59 4.74 26.15
C GLY A 196 6.96 5.44 24.95
N ASP A 197 7.78 5.88 24.00
CA ASP A 197 7.30 6.54 22.79
C ASP A 197 8.17 6.27 21.55
N VAL A 198 7.52 6.37 20.40
CA VAL A 198 8.11 6.27 19.07
C VAL A 198 7.71 7.50 18.25
N ILE A 199 8.51 7.84 17.24
CA ILE A 199 8.27 9.02 16.40
C ILE A 199 8.25 8.60 14.95
N LEU A 200 7.11 8.82 14.30
CA LEU A 200 6.90 8.49 12.90
C LEU A 200 6.80 9.77 12.09
N TYR A 201 7.41 9.78 10.90
CA TYR A 201 7.14 10.79 9.89
C TYR A 201 5.98 10.32 9.01
N ILE A 202 4.89 11.08 9.01
CA ILE A 202 3.68 10.78 8.25
C ILE A 202 3.62 11.71 7.04
N GLN A 203 3.57 11.13 5.85
CA GLN A 203 3.55 11.89 4.61
C GLN A 203 2.22 12.63 4.46
N GLU A 204 2.25 13.80 3.84
CA GLU A 204 1.02 14.39 3.31
C GLU A 204 0.46 13.37 2.33
N LYS A 205 -0.85 13.11 2.44
CA LYS A 205 -1.52 12.40 1.37
C LYS A 205 -1.19 13.22 0.13
N PRO A 206 -0.52 12.67 -0.90
CA PRO A 206 -0.40 13.42 -2.12
C PRO A 206 -1.83 13.83 -2.42
N GLU A 207 -2.08 15.14 -2.46
CA GLU A 207 -3.21 15.61 -3.21
C GLU A 207 -2.89 14.99 -4.56
N VAL A 208 -3.51 13.85 -4.83
CA VAL A 208 -3.97 13.55 -6.16
C VAL A 208 -4.81 14.78 -6.38
N GLU A 209 -4.16 15.83 -6.91
CA GLU A 209 -4.83 16.81 -7.71
C GLU A 209 -5.70 15.89 -8.53
N HIS A 210 -6.99 15.84 -8.19
CA HIS A 210 -7.95 15.41 -9.16
C HIS A 210 -7.65 16.42 -10.24
N ARG A 211 -6.76 16.06 -11.17
CA ARG A 211 -6.58 16.72 -12.43
C ARG A 211 -7.99 16.57 -12.95
N LEU A 212 -8.79 17.59 -12.67
CA LEU A 212 -10.04 17.78 -13.36
C LEU A 212 -9.52 17.90 -14.76
N MET A 213 -9.55 16.77 -15.48
CA MET A 213 -9.19 16.78 -16.88
C MET A 213 -10.01 17.90 -17.46
N ASP A 214 -9.34 18.77 -18.21
CA ASP A 214 -9.97 19.93 -18.81
C ASP A 214 -11.34 19.48 -19.35
N PRO A 215 -12.46 20.09 -18.92
CA PRO A 215 -13.76 19.69 -19.44
C PRO A 215 -13.84 19.80 -20.98
N ASN A 216 -12.89 20.51 -21.60
CA ASN A 216 -12.70 20.63 -23.04
C ASN A 216 -11.53 19.79 -23.58
N LEU A 217 -11.11 18.73 -22.89
CA LEU A 217 -10.02 17.89 -23.36
C LEU A 217 -10.36 17.29 -24.74
N ASP A 218 -9.47 17.53 -25.71
CA ASP A 218 -9.57 16.89 -27.01
C ASP A 218 -9.38 15.38 -26.84
N LEU A 219 -10.37 14.61 -27.27
CA LEU A 219 -10.25 13.16 -27.26
C LEU A 219 -9.30 12.71 -28.37
N VAL A 220 -8.39 11.80 -28.02
CA VAL A 220 -7.45 11.17 -28.93
C VAL A 220 -8.07 9.87 -29.45
N ASP A 221 -7.89 9.60 -30.75
CA ASP A 221 -8.34 8.35 -31.35
C ASP A 221 -7.57 7.15 -30.75
N TYR A 222 -8.30 6.08 -30.44
CA TYR A 222 -7.77 4.82 -29.96
C TYR A 222 -8.06 3.70 -30.98
N GLU A 223 -6.98 3.17 -31.56
CA GLU A 223 -7.02 2.03 -32.45
C GLU A 223 -7.02 0.72 -31.64
N PHE A 224 -8.18 0.08 -31.55
CA PHE A 224 -8.39 -1.13 -30.75
C PHE A 224 -8.39 -2.42 -31.58
N THR A 225 -7.83 -2.41 -32.79
CA THR A 225 -7.88 -3.55 -33.73
C THR A 225 -7.37 -4.86 -33.12
N GLU A 226 -6.27 -4.80 -32.35
CA GLU A 226 -5.71 -5.97 -31.67
C GLU A 226 -6.65 -6.50 -30.56
N LEU A 227 -7.14 -5.60 -29.71
CA LEU A 227 -8.08 -5.92 -28.63
C LEU A 227 -9.40 -6.50 -29.17
N ALA A 228 -9.97 -5.89 -30.22
CA ALA A 228 -11.19 -6.39 -30.85
C ALA A 228 -11.01 -7.79 -31.46
N LEU A 229 -9.84 -8.06 -32.07
CA LEU A 229 -9.52 -9.40 -32.58
C LEU A 229 -9.43 -10.43 -31.45
N GLU A 230 -8.81 -10.07 -30.32
CA GLU A 230 -8.70 -10.93 -29.15
C GLU A 230 -10.07 -11.24 -28.53
N LEU A 231 -10.93 -10.23 -28.36
CA LEU A 231 -12.29 -10.40 -27.85
C LEU A 231 -13.13 -11.28 -28.79
N LYS A 232 -13.02 -11.06 -30.10
CA LYS A 232 -13.68 -11.91 -31.11
C LYS A 232 -13.21 -13.37 -31.01
N ASN A 233 -11.92 -13.61 -30.83
CA ASN A 233 -11.38 -14.97 -30.66
C ASN A 233 -11.87 -15.63 -29.36
N LYS A 234 -12.20 -14.84 -28.34
CA LYS A 234 -12.84 -15.31 -27.09
C LYS A 234 -14.37 -15.49 -27.22
N GLY A 235 -14.96 -15.18 -28.38
CA GLY A 235 -16.41 -15.25 -28.59
C GLY A 235 -17.18 -14.12 -27.90
N VAL A 236 -16.53 -12.98 -27.71
CA VAL A 236 -17.04 -11.84 -26.96
C VAL A 236 -17.34 -10.71 -27.94
N GLU A 237 -18.62 -10.36 -28.05
CA GLU A 237 -19.05 -9.17 -28.79
C GLU A 237 -19.10 -7.99 -27.82
N HIS A 238 -18.10 -7.13 -27.90
CA HIS A 238 -18.00 -5.90 -27.10
C HIS A 238 -17.73 -4.71 -28.01
N LYS A 239 -18.49 -3.63 -27.79
CA LYS A 239 -18.15 -2.32 -28.31
C LYS A 239 -17.04 -1.71 -27.46
N LEU A 240 -16.14 -0.98 -28.11
CA LEU A 240 -15.01 -0.34 -27.45
C LEU A 240 -15.01 1.15 -27.76
N PRO A 241 -14.59 2.01 -26.80
CA PRO A 241 -14.45 3.43 -27.07
C PRO A 241 -13.36 3.63 -28.12
N SER A 242 -13.67 4.35 -29.19
CA SER A 242 -12.67 4.72 -30.19
C SER A 242 -11.99 6.05 -29.89
N LYS A 243 -12.44 6.78 -28.87
CA LYS A 243 -11.89 8.08 -28.48
C LYS A 243 -11.75 8.16 -26.97
N LEU A 244 -10.57 8.54 -26.49
CA LEU A 244 -10.24 8.60 -25.06
C LEU A 244 -9.46 9.88 -24.75
N PRO A 245 -9.51 10.37 -23.51
CA PRO A 245 -8.85 11.62 -23.13
C PRO A 245 -7.32 11.49 -23.06
N VAL A 246 -6.79 10.28 -23.11
CA VAL A 246 -5.34 10.00 -23.12
C VAL A 246 -5.01 8.88 -24.09
N GLN A 247 -3.76 8.87 -24.56
CA GLN A 247 -3.24 7.78 -25.36
C GLN A 247 -3.14 6.50 -24.51
N ILE A 248 -3.80 5.43 -24.97
CA ILE A 248 -3.71 4.10 -24.38
C ILE A 248 -2.42 3.41 -24.81
N ILE A 249 -1.68 2.89 -23.84
CA ILE A 249 -0.37 2.25 -24.05
C ILE A 249 -0.46 0.72 -23.97
N ASN A 250 -1.44 0.18 -23.24
CA ASN A 250 -1.73 -1.26 -23.19
C ASN A 250 -3.15 -1.49 -22.65
N TYR A 251 -3.59 -2.75 -22.69
CA TYR A 251 -4.84 -3.21 -22.11
C TYR A 251 -4.66 -4.53 -21.37
N GLU A 252 -5.61 -4.83 -20.48
CA GLU A 252 -5.72 -6.12 -19.81
C GLU A 252 -7.19 -6.58 -19.85
N ILE A 253 -7.41 -7.82 -20.29
CA ILE A 253 -8.72 -8.49 -20.25
C ILE A 253 -8.80 -9.26 -18.94
N VAL A 254 -9.75 -8.87 -18.09
CA VAL A 254 -10.05 -9.52 -16.81
C VAL A 254 -11.33 -10.33 -16.98
N GLU A 255 -11.18 -11.65 -17.00
CA GLU A 255 -12.29 -12.60 -17.03
C GLU A 255 -12.82 -12.82 -15.61
N GLY A 256 -14.14 -12.81 -15.44
CA GLY A 256 -14.78 -13.21 -14.18
C GLY A 256 -14.47 -14.66 -13.81
N ASP A 257 -14.37 -14.96 -12.52
CA ASP A 257 -14.14 -16.34 -12.05
C ASP A 257 -15.40 -17.18 -12.26
N THR A 258 -15.38 -18.03 -13.30
CA THR A 258 -16.51 -18.92 -13.61
C THR A 258 -16.91 -19.87 -12.47
N ASN A 259 -16.02 -20.11 -11.50
CA ASN A 259 -16.31 -20.96 -10.33
C ASN A 259 -16.89 -20.18 -9.15
N ASN A 260 -16.82 -18.85 -9.19
CA ASN A 260 -17.38 -18.01 -8.15
C ASN A 260 -18.76 -17.50 -8.61
N PRO A 261 -19.87 -18.01 -8.01
CA PRO A 261 -21.21 -17.60 -8.39
C PRO A 261 -21.51 -16.12 -8.09
N HIS A 262 -20.62 -15.43 -7.37
CA HIS A 262 -20.72 -14.02 -7.04
C HIS A 262 -19.86 -13.12 -7.95
N THR A 263 -18.96 -13.67 -8.77
CA THR A 263 -18.28 -12.86 -9.78
C THR A 263 -19.15 -12.79 -11.03
N PRO A 264 -19.40 -11.57 -11.56
CA PRO A 264 -20.06 -11.43 -12.85
C PRO A 264 -19.35 -12.30 -13.87
N LYS A 265 -20.10 -13.05 -14.69
CA LYS A 265 -19.55 -13.77 -15.85
C LYS A 265 -19.08 -12.82 -16.96
N ASP A 266 -19.16 -11.54 -16.70
CA ASP A 266 -18.84 -10.47 -17.62
C ASP A 266 -17.32 -10.29 -17.71
N ILE A 267 -16.90 -9.78 -18.86
CA ILE A 267 -15.50 -9.44 -19.11
C ILE A 267 -15.32 -7.96 -18.76
N SER A 268 -14.25 -7.68 -18.04
CA SER A 268 -13.78 -6.31 -17.82
C SER A 268 -12.53 -6.07 -18.64
N ILE A 269 -12.43 -4.90 -19.25
CA ILE A 269 -11.27 -4.50 -20.01
C ILE A 269 -10.69 -3.27 -19.33
N ASN A 270 -9.46 -3.41 -18.84
CA ASN A 270 -8.67 -2.34 -18.26
C ASN A 270 -7.83 -1.71 -19.37
N LEU A 271 -8.03 -0.42 -19.66
CA LEU A 271 -7.26 0.35 -20.62
C LEU A 271 -6.31 1.26 -19.85
N ASN A 272 -4.99 1.06 -19.99
CA ASN A 272 -3.99 1.84 -19.28
C ASN A 272 -3.44 2.95 -20.19
N GLY A 273 -3.58 4.20 -19.75
CA GLY A 273 -3.04 5.39 -20.39
C GLY A 273 -1.58 5.67 -20.01
N LYS A 274 -0.92 6.51 -20.80
CA LYS A 274 0.51 6.90 -20.64
C LYS A 274 0.86 7.47 -19.25
N ASP A 275 -0.10 8.08 -18.57
CA ASP A 275 0.08 8.76 -17.28
C ASP A 275 -0.47 7.95 -16.08
N GLY A 276 -0.75 6.65 -16.26
CA GLY A 276 -1.34 5.80 -15.21
C GLY A 276 -2.86 5.97 -15.05
N VAL A 277 -3.49 6.73 -15.95
CA VAL A 277 -4.95 6.79 -16.08
C VAL A 277 -5.46 5.41 -16.49
N LEU A 278 -6.47 4.93 -15.78
CA LEU A 278 -7.06 3.62 -15.96
C LEU A 278 -8.54 3.81 -16.29
N PHE A 279 -8.95 3.28 -17.44
CA PHE A 279 -10.35 3.12 -17.77
C PHE A 279 -10.75 1.67 -17.66
N THR A 280 -11.94 1.40 -17.13
CA THR A 280 -12.53 0.05 -17.17
C THR A 280 -13.78 0.08 -18.02
N VAL A 281 -13.81 -0.78 -19.05
CA VAL A 281 -15.02 -1.08 -19.81
C VAL A 281 -15.57 -2.41 -19.30
N ARG A 282 -16.84 -2.44 -18.93
CA ARG A 282 -17.58 -3.67 -18.66
C ARG A 282 -18.81 -3.72 -19.54
N SER A 283 -19.13 -4.91 -20.02
CA SER A 283 -20.39 -5.14 -20.70
C SER A 283 -20.90 -6.56 -20.46
N GLY A 284 -22.22 -6.69 -20.37
CA GLY A 284 -22.86 -7.93 -19.94
C GLY A 284 -24.35 -7.96 -20.26
N LYS A 285 -24.98 -9.11 -20.05
CA LYS A 285 -26.45 -9.27 -20.22
C LYS A 285 -27.26 -8.90 -18.98
N THR A 286 -26.59 -8.84 -17.83
CA THR A 286 -27.19 -8.55 -16.54
C THR A 286 -26.61 -7.23 -16.05
N ASP A 287 -27.49 -6.30 -15.67
CA ASP A 287 -27.05 -5.09 -14.98
C ASP A 287 -26.33 -5.52 -13.68
N PRO A 288 -25.09 -5.07 -13.44
CA PRO A 288 -24.37 -5.32 -12.20
C PRO A 288 -24.98 -4.65 -10.96
N GLU A 289 -26.20 -4.09 -11.04
CA GLU A 289 -26.99 -3.52 -9.94
C GLU A 289 -27.01 -4.35 -8.63
N MET A 290 -26.63 -5.64 -8.64
CA MET A 290 -26.47 -6.44 -7.42
C MET A 290 -25.08 -6.44 -6.76
N ALA A 291 -24.01 -5.98 -7.42
CA ALA A 291 -22.65 -6.13 -6.88
C ALA A 291 -22.04 -4.83 -6.32
N SER A 292 -22.54 -3.66 -6.73
CA SER A 292 -22.02 -2.38 -6.25
C SER A 292 -22.73 -1.96 -4.97
N GLY A 293 -22.21 -2.39 -3.82
CA GLY A 293 -22.42 -1.73 -2.52
C GLY A 293 -21.89 -0.29 -2.47
N ILE A 294 -21.88 0.43 -3.60
CA ILE A 294 -21.53 1.84 -3.72
C ILE A 294 -22.75 2.64 -3.27
N HIS A 295 -23.14 2.48 -2.00
CA HIS A 295 -24.14 3.31 -1.31
C HIS A 295 -23.49 4.60 -0.79
N GLY A 296 -22.69 5.25 -1.62
CA GLY A 296 -22.25 6.63 -1.35
C GLY A 296 -23.37 7.59 -1.73
N ASN A 297 -23.46 8.74 -1.07
CA ASN A 297 -24.36 9.85 -1.44
C ASN A 297 -23.95 10.51 -2.78
N ASN A 298 -23.49 9.73 -3.77
CA ASN A 298 -23.08 10.24 -5.06
C ASN A 298 -24.33 10.70 -5.81
N LYS A 299 -24.26 11.89 -6.39
CA LYS A 299 -25.34 12.43 -7.19
C LYS A 299 -25.42 11.66 -8.51
N GLU A 300 -26.56 11.04 -8.76
CA GLU A 300 -26.87 10.39 -10.04
C GLU A 300 -27.56 11.40 -10.97
N GLU A 301 -27.16 11.42 -12.23
CA GLU A 301 -27.76 12.24 -13.29
C GLU A 301 -28.13 11.36 -14.48
N GLU A 302 -29.37 11.51 -14.97
CA GLU A 302 -29.81 10.88 -16.22
C GLU A 302 -29.08 11.50 -17.41
N ILE A 303 -28.65 10.65 -18.34
CA ILE A 303 -27.95 11.05 -19.57
C ILE A 303 -28.48 10.24 -20.76
N SER A 304 -28.15 10.71 -21.97
CA SER A 304 -28.33 9.91 -23.19
C SER A 304 -26.98 9.68 -23.86
N VAL A 305 -26.70 8.44 -24.25
CA VAL A 305 -25.48 8.02 -24.95
C VAL A 305 -25.90 7.38 -26.27
N SER A 306 -25.60 8.03 -27.39
CA SER A 306 -26.00 7.55 -28.74
C SER A 306 -27.50 7.27 -28.88
N GLY A 307 -28.36 8.02 -28.18
CA GLY A 307 -29.81 7.84 -28.19
C GLY A 307 -30.33 6.77 -27.22
N HIS A 308 -29.46 6.16 -26.41
CA HIS A 308 -29.83 5.23 -25.35
C HIS A 308 -29.85 5.93 -24.00
N GLU A 309 -30.80 5.56 -23.14
CA GLU A 309 -30.88 6.08 -21.77
C GLU A 309 -29.76 5.49 -20.91
N GLY A 310 -29.18 6.33 -20.06
CA GLY A 310 -28.11 5.97 -19.15
C GLY A 310 -28.07 6.83 -17.91
N THR A 311 -27.10 6.54 -17.06
CA THR A 311 -26.85 7.25 -15.81
C THR A 311 -25.38 7.62 -15.71
N TYR A 312 -25.12 8.86 -15.32
CA TYR A 312 -23.82 9.33 -14.90
C TYR A 312 -23.82 9.45 -13.36
N LEU A 313 -22.85 8.81 -12.71
CA LEU A 313 -22.65 8.96 -11.27
C LEU A 313 -21.47 9.91 -11.06
N GLU A 314 -21.69 10.97 -10.30
CA GLU A 314 -20.69 12.02 -10.09
C GLU A 314 -19.36 11.41 -9.64
N GLY A 315 -18.33 11.63 -10.46
CA GLY A 315 -16.97 11.24 -10.13
C GLY A 315 -16.26 10.60 -11.30
N ASN A 316 -16.86 9.59 -11.95
CA ASN A 316 -16.11 8.74 -12.88
C ASN A 316 -16.87 7.55 -13.47
N ILE A 317 -18.17 7.40 -13.26
CA ILE A 317 -18.91 6.21 -13.72
C ILE A 317 -20.03 6.63 -14.65
N MET A 318 -20.11 5.95 -15.79
CA MET A 318 -21.21 6.07 -16.74
C MET A 318 -21.73 4.68 -17.08
N LYS A 319 -23.05 4.51 -17.02
CA LYS A 319 -23.74 3.27 -17.39
C LYS A 319 -24.86 3.54 -18.39
N TRP A 320 -25.07 2.66 -19.35
CA TRP A 320 -26.20 2.72 -20.28
C TRP A 320 -26.52 1.33 -20.81
N THR A 321 -27.69 1.18 -21.43
CA THR A 321 -28.13 -0.10 -22.01
C THR A 321 -28.43 0.07 -23.49
N GLU A 322 -27.93 -0.84 -24.32
CA GLU A 322 -28.26 -0.92 -25.74
C GLU A 322 -28.80 -2.33 -26.06
N GLY A 323 -30.10 -2.41 -26.33
CA GLY A 323 -30.79 -3.69 -26.49
C GLY A 323 -30.75 -4.51 -25.21
N ASN A 324 -30.15 -5.69 -25.27
CA ASN A 324 -29.97 -6.59 -24.12
C ASN A 324 -28.56 -6.55 -23.53
N THR A 325 -27.76 -5.55 -23.91
CA THR A 325 -26.38 -5.39 -23.47
C THR A 325 -26.27 -4.14 -22.60
N PHE A 326 -25.85 -4.36 -21.36
CA PHE A 326 -25.45 -3.31 -20.44
C PHE A 326 -23.99 -2.91 -20.72
N TYR A 327 -23.70 -1.62 -20.62
CA TYR A 327 -22.36 -1.06 -20.69
C TYR A 327 -22.10 -0.23 -19.44
N MET A 328 -20.89 -0.37 -18.89
CA MET A 328 -20.36 0.50 -17.86
C MET A 328 -18.94 0.91 -18.22
N PHE A 329 -18.71 2.22 -18.16
CA PHE A 329 -17.40 2.83 -18.33
C PHE A 329 -17.02 3.53 -17.04
N THR A 330 -15.85 3.17 -16.50
CA THR A 330 -15.28 3.82 -15.31
C THR A 330 -13.91 4.41 -15.60
N SER A 331 -13.59 5.50 -14.91
CA SER A 331 -12.29 6.16 -14.91
C SER A 331 -11.70 6.19 -13.50
N ASN A 332 -10.39 6.09 -13.32
CA ASN A 332 -9.76 6.40 -12.03
C ASN A 332 -9.57 7.91 -11.80
N GLU A 333 -9.74 8.72 -12.84
CA GLU A 333 -9.72 10.18 -12.78
C GLU A 333 -11.12 10.80 -12.93
N LYS A 334 -11.29 12.01 -12.37
CA LYS A 334 -12.55 12.74 -12.46
C LYS A 334 -12.70 13.37 -13.83
N LEU A 335 -13.64 12.83 -14.61
CA LEU A 335 -14.03 13.35 -15.92
C LEU A 335 -15.30 14.18 -15.80
N SER A 336 -15.45 15.21 -16.64
CA SER A 336 -16.73 15.90 -16.78
C SER A 336 -17.78 14.96 -17.39
N LYS A 337 -19.06 15.23 -17.10
CA LYS A 337 -20.18 14.50 -17.68
C LYS A 337 -20.14 14.55 -19.20
N GLU A 338 -19.85 15.72 -19.76
CA GLU A 338 -19.78 15.97 -21.19
C GLU A 338 -18.68 15.13 -21.84
N THR A 339 -17.52 15.00 -21.21
CA THR A 339 -16.42 14.15 -21.68
C THR A 339 -16.81 12.67 -21.61
N MET A 340 -17.45 12.22 -20.53
CA MET A 340 -17.94 10.85 -20.40
C MET A 340 -18.94 10.51 -21.52
N ILE A 341 -19.90 11.41 -21.80
CA ILE A 341 -20.87 11.22 -22.90
C ILE A 341 -20.15 11.12 -24.25
N LYS A 342 -19.21 12.03 -24.56
CA LYS A 342 -18.42 11.97 -25.81
C LYS A 342 -17.65 10.66 -25.96
N ILE A 343 -17.10 10.13 -24.86
CA ILE A 343 -16.43 8.82 -24.86
C ILE A 343 -17.47 7.73 -25.15
N GLY A 344 -18.61 7.75 -24.47
CA GLY A 344 -19.72 6.82 -24.69
C GLY A 344 -20.24 6.80 -26.13
N GLU A 345 -20.37 7.97 -26.74
CA GLU A 345 -20.76 8.13 -28.15
C GLU A 345 -19.72 7.59 -29.13
N SER A 346 -18.46 7.43 -28.69
CA SER A 346 -17.40 6.84 -29.51
C SER A 346 -17.35 5.31 -29.48
N PHE A 347 -18.23 4.65 -28.70
CA PHE A 347 -18.29 3.19 -28.66
C PHE A 347 -18.78 2.65 -30.00
N LYS A 348 -17.98 1.78 -30.62
CA LYS A 348 -18.29 1.16 -31.92
C LYS A 348 -17.94 -0.32 -31.95
#